data_AF-A0A2T3AE43-F1
#
_entry.id   AF-A0A2T3AE43-F1
#
_cell.length_a   1.000
_cell.length_b   1.000
_cell.length_c   1.000
_cell.angle_alpha   90.00
_cell.angle_beta   90.00
_cell.angle_gamma   90.00
#
_symmetry.space_group_name_H-M   'P 1'
#
loop_
_entity.id
_entity.type
_entity.pdbx_description
1 polymer ?
#
loop_
_entity_poly.entity_id
_entity_poly.type
_entity_poly.pdbx_seq_one_letter_code
_entity_poly.pdbx_strand_id
1 'polypeptide(L)'
;MFGWWRVFPFTHEMCVDMASYMLEDVGAGGGSWDWDWCRLMLELSTWLLYWHPLTPLAGTGLFVGTGAALSAVGPAFLFIGYTVVCVLVYFITTATNEINTYMPLPGVSMAYYGNRMVSSSLGFAMGWMYWYIWGIGIAFEITAAAVVIDYWPNTIPVAVWITIMLVLIVALNFMPVKAYAETEFWFASIKVFTIVGLLILSVVLFFGGGPNHKPLYFSLWNTPAGAATKEYLVPGAGGRFCALLYSMIYSAFSFNFGPELLVITSGEMQSPRRNLPKAATRFIYRLLLFYCLGALAVGVICPSTDPRLTDGGSGAAASPWVIATSNAGIHGLDSIINAVIITSAWSSGNSVLYMSSRSLYSMAVAGNAPAVFKRCTRGGVPYYAVLASACFAPLAYLSVGSGSASVVFNWLVSLLNTAGFISWVCCCVIFLRFRAACKAQGVDIRHRSEGGELPYTSKWLQPWGAWVALVFFASFGLLNGFEVFFPGEWSVSGFFTAYIGIPMFLVFYLGHKLLRGRAEPWWRDPTAVDLKTGLAEIVALENEEEEAEAEAEADKERQKASGGSGSDDDDGEKRGNGKGHGRRVLVDVWKKPFKAVVGLLLG
;
A
#
# COMPACT_ATOMS: atom_id res chain seq x y z
N MET A 1 36.93 14.63 6.92
CA MET A 1 35.59 14.61 7.53
C MET A 1 34.60 14.93 6.42
N PHE A 2 34.10 13.89 5.74
CA PHE A 2 33.29 14.03 4.52
C PHE A 2 31.85 14.44 4.87
N GLY A 3 31.28 15.37 4.10
CA GLY A 3 29.93 15.89 4.25
C GLY A 3 28.86 14.92 3.77
N TRP A 4 28.52 13.93 4.61
CA TRP A 4 27.42 12.98 4.36
C TRP A 4 26.02 13.61 4.46
N TRP A 5 25.88 14.76 5.13
CA TRP A 5 24.60 15.47 5.30
C TRP A 5 24.00 16.05 4.01
N ARG A 6 24.78 16.17 2.92
CA ARG A 6 24.28 16.62 1.61
C ARG A 6 23.64 15.51 0.77
N VAL A 7 23.77 14.25 1.16
CA VAL A 7 23.16 13.10 0.46
C VAL A 7 21.73 12.83 0.95
N PHE A 8 21.35 13.37 2.11
CA PHE A 8 20.02 13.24 2.73
C PHE A 8 19.34 14.60 2.98
N PRO A 9 19.01 15.40 1.94
CA PRO A 9 18.19 16.61 2.14
C PRO A 9 16.76 16.28 2.61
N PHE A 10 16.28 15.06 2.35
CA PHE A 10 14.90 14.64 2.64
C PHE A 10 14.57 14.43 4.12
N THR A 11 15.51 14.01 4.96
CA THR A 11 15.23 13.80 6.40
C THR A 11 15.14 15.10 7.18
N HIS A 12 15.83 16.15 6.72
CA HIS A 12 15.77 17.46 7.35
C HIS A 12 14.46 18.18 7.02
N GLU A 13 14.03 18.23 5.76
CA GLU A 13 12.69 18.76 5.42
C GLU A 13 11.57 17.94 6.06
N MET A 14 11.71 16.60 6.13
CA MET A 14 10.74 15.71 6.80
C MET A 14 10.60 15.97 8.31
N CYS A 15 11.70 16.26 9.01
CA CYS A 15 11.66 16.62 10.44
C CYS A 15 11.27 18.08 10.65
N VAL A 16 11.65 18.99 9.74
CA VAL A 16 11.36 20.42 9.83
C VAL A 16 9.89 20.70 9.52
N ASP A 17 9.30 20.07 8.50
CA ASP A 17 7.86 20.17 8.21
C ASP A 17 7.01 19.57 9.34
N MET A 18 7.51 18.51 9.99
CA MET A 18 6.82 17.90 11.14
C MET A 18 6.99 18.74 12.42
N ALA A 19 8.13 19.41 12.60
CA ALA A 19 8.39 20.30 13.72
C ALA A 19 7.70 21.66 13.56
N SER A 20 7.63 22.22 12.35
CA SER A 20 6.92 23.46 12.05
C SER A 20 5.42 23.29 12.27
N TYR A 21 4.83 22.19 11.78
CA TYR A 21 3.42 21.86 12.05
C TYR A 21 3.13 21.65 13.54
N MET A 22 4.01 20.94 14.26
CA MET A 22 3.83 20.73 15.71
C MET A 22 4.03 22.00 16.54
N LEU A 23 4.74 23.01 16.03
CA LEU A 23 4.97 24.28 16.71
C LEU A 23 3.88 25.33 16.36
N GLU A 24 3.34 25.33 15.15
CA GLU A 24 2.21 26.21 14.77
C GLU A 24 0.92 25.84 15.52
N ASP A 25 0.64 24.56 15.72
CA ASP A 25 -0.56 24.08 16.44
C ASP A 25 -0.50 24.29 17.97
N VAL A 26 0.70 24.48 18.53
CA VAL A 26 0.90 24.79 19.96
C VAL A 26 0.87 26.31 20.21
N GLY A 27 1.14 27.12 19.19
CA GLY A 27 1.22 28.58 19.29
C GLY A 27 -0.11 29.33 19.15
N ALA A 28 -1.08 28.80 18.42
CA ALA A 28 -2.33 29.50 18.11
C ALA A 28 -3.41 29.33 19.20
N GLY A 29 -3.20 29.98 20.35
CA GLY A 29 -4.21 30.11 21.39
C GLY A 29 -5.31 31.13 21.04
N GLY A 30 -6.34 30.73 20.31
CA GLY A 30 -7.51 31.59 20.06
C GLY A 30 -8.53 30.95 19.12
N GLY A 31 -9.77 30.77 19.57
CA GLY A 31 -10.76 29.94 18.90
C GLY A 31 -11.52 30.61 17.75
N SER A 32 -11.78 29.85 16.70
CA SER A 32 -13.12 29.52 16.21
C SER A 32 -12.98 28.29 15.31
N TRP A 33 -13.54 27.18 15.76
CA TRP A 33 -13.41 25.88 15.10
C TRP A 33 -14.65 25.65 14.21
N ASP A 34 -14.70 26.21 13.01
CA ASP A 34 -15.79 25.81 12.09
C ASP A 34 -15.47 25.89 10.58
N TRP A 35 -14.44 26.62 10.15
CA TRP A 35 -14.06 26.69 8.72
C TRP A 35 -12.68 26.09 8.42
N ASP A 36 -11.73 26.20 9.35
CA ASP A 36 -10.42 25.54 9.23
C ASP A 36 -10.50 24.02 9.35
N TRP A 37 -11.53 23.45 10.00
CA TRP A 37 -11.67 21.99 10.09
C TRP A 37 -12.03 21.31 8.75
N CYS A 38 -12.76 21.99 7.87
CA CYS A 38 -13.06 21.44 6.54
C CYS A 38 -11.84 21.54 5.62
N ARG A 39 -11.08 22.63 5.74
CA ARG A 39 -9.79 22.82 5.07
C ARG A 39 -8.75 21.82 5.61
N LEU A 40 -8.69 21.61 6.92
CA LEU A 40 -7.90 20.58 7.59
C LEU A 40 -8.35 19.17 7.20
N MET A 41 -9.63 18.90 6.94
CA MET A 41 -10.08 17.59 6.42
C MET A 41 -9.68 17.36 4.95
N LEU A 42 -9.61 18.42 4.16
CA LEU A 42 -9.11 18.38 2.78
C LEU A 42 -7.55 18.39 2.73
N GLU A 43 -6.89 18.96 3.73
CA GLU A 43 -5.44 18.91 3.88
C GLU A 43 -4.98 17.61 4.55
N LEU A 44 -5.79 17.04 5.46
CA LEU A 44 -5.63 15.69 6.01
C LEU A 44 -5.91 14.62 4.96
N SER A 45 -6.85 14.83 4.03
CA SER A 45 -6.98 13.94 2.87
C SER A 45 -5.66 13.97 2.10
N THR A 46 -5.11 15.15 1.83
CA THR A 46 -3.81 15.37 1.17
C THR A 46 -2.62 14.75 1.94
N TRP A 47 -2.63 14.76 3.28
CA TRP A 47 -1.59 14.16 4.14
C TRP A 47 -1.69 12.63 4.25
N LEU A 48 -2.90 12.08 4.42
CA LEU A 48 -3.16 10.66 4.27
C LEU A 48 -2.77 10.22 2.86
N LEU A 49 -3.10 10.99 1.83
CA LEU A 49 -2.69 10.78 0.43
C LEU A 49 -1.17 10.75 0.21
N TYR A 50 -0.37 11.51 0.98
CA TYR A 50 1.10 11.49 0.86
C TYR A 50 1.75 10.28 1.56
N TRP A 51 1.18 9.78 2.66
CA TRP A 51 1.79 8.72 3.48
C TRP A 51 1.10 7.35 3.39
N HIS A 52 -0.21 7.30 3.17
CA HIS A 52 -1.02 6.09 2.92
C HIS A 52 -0.62 5.28 1.68
N PRO A 53 0.13 5.79 0.66
CA PRO A 53 0.59 4.94 -0.44
C PRO A 53 1.59 3.85 -0.06
N LEU A 54 2.01 3.70 1.20
CA LEU A 54 2.51 2.38 1.61
C LEU A 54 1.29 1.47 1.56
N THR A 55 1.20 0.63 0.53
CA THR A 55 0.14 -0.37 0.37
C THR A 55 -0.24 -0.95 1.72
N PRO A 56 -1.52 -1.16 2.05
CA PRO A 56 -1.86 -1.79 3.33
C PRO A 56 -1.08 -3.10 3.54
N LEU A 57 -0.87 -3.85 2.46
CA LEU A 57 -0.08 -5.09 2.44
C LEU A 57 1.45 -4.91 2.61
N ALA A 58 1.94 -3.67 2.56
CA ALA A 58 3.36 -3.31 2.58
C ALA A 58 4.11 -3.80 3.81
N GLY A 59 3.53 -3.51 4.98
CA GLY A 59 4.18 -3.78 6.25
C GLY A 59 4.38 -5.26 6.45
N THR A 60 3.35 -6.05 6.17
CA THR A 60 3.36 -7.49 6.39
C THR A 60 4.29 -8.22 5.42
N GLY A 61 4.35 -7.77 4.17
CA GLY A 61 5.30 -8.32 3.20
C GLY A 61 6.75 -8.09 3.57
N LEU A 62 7.09 -6.86 3.98
CA LEU A 62 8.46 -6.50 4.35
C LEU A 62 8.89 -7.06 5.71
N PHE A 63 7.99 -7.10 6.70
CA PHE A 63 8.32 -7.50 8.06
C PHE A 63 8.20 -9.00 8.31
N VAL A 64 7.24 -9.68 7.68
CA VAL A 64 6.96 -11.11 7.93
C VAL A 64 7.34 -11.94 6.70
N GLY A 65 6.84 -11.56 5.53
CA GLY A 65 7.02 -12.35 4.31
C GLY A 65 8.47 -12.48 3.84
N THR A 66 9.29 -11.46 4.05
CA THR A 66 10.72 -11.49 3.70
C THR A 66 11.49 -12.63 4.35
N GLY A 67 11.05 -13.12 5.52
CA GLY A 67 11.71 -14.24 6.21
C GLY A 67 11.66 -15.55 5.42
N ALA A 68 10.47 -15.90 4.91
CA ALA A 68 10.27 -17.08 4.06
C ALA A 68 11.07 -16.98 2.76
N ALA A 69 11.02 -15.82 2.10
CA ALA A 69 11.79 -15.57 0.89
C ALA A 69 13.30 -15.65 1.13
N LEU A 70 13.81 -15.01 2.18
CA LEU A 70 15.23 -15.03 2.54
C LEU A 70 15.74 -16.45 2.78
N SER A 71 14.97 -17.25 3.54
CA SER A 71 15.32 -18.64 3.82
C SER A 71 15.41 -19.48 2.54
N ALA A 72 14.45 -19.30 1.62
CA ALA A 72 14.38 -20.07 0.37
C ALA A 72 15.47 -19.70 -0.65
N VAL A 73 15.75 -18.40 -0.85
CA VAL A 73 16.50 -17.94 -2.04
C VAL A 73 17.88 -17.35 -1.72
N GLY A 74 18.12 -17.00 -0.45
CA GLY A 74 19.30 -16.26 -0.03
C GLY A 74 19.19 -14.74 -0.25
N PRO A 75 20.09 -13.95 0.36
CA PRO A 75 19.97 -12.50 0.43
C PRO A 75 20.18 -11.77 -0.91
N ALA A 76 21.01 -12.30 -1.82
CA ALA A 76 21.22 -11.66 -3.13
C ALA A 76 19.99 -11.78 -4.02
N PHE A 77 19.40 -12.97 -4.13
CA PHE A 77 18.17 -13.16 -4.90
C PHE A 77 16.96 -12.49 -4.25
N LEU A 78 16.93 -12.37 -2.93
CA LEU A 78 15.93 -11.53 -2.25
C LEU A 78 16.02 -10.09 -2.73
N PHE A 79 17.21 -9.47 -2.64
CA PHE A 79 17.42 -8.09 -3.06
C PHE A 79 17.11 -7.86 -4.55
N ILE A 80 17.57 -8.77 -5.42
CA ILE A 80 17.29 -8.70 -6.86
C ILE A 80 15.80 -8.83 -7.14
N GLY A 81 15.10 -9.78 -6.48
CA GLY A 81 13.67 -10.00 -6.65
C GLY A 81 12.86 -8.75 -6.32
N TYR A 82 13.07 -8.18 -5.14
CA TYR A 82 12.43 -6.92 -4.74
C TYR A 82 12.76 -5.79 -5.71
N THR A 83 14.02 -5.64 -6.14
CA THR A 83 14.43 -4.56 -7.06
C THR A 83 13.76 -4.69 -8.44
N VAL A 84 13.72 -5.88 -9.02
CA VAL A 84 13.09 -6.12 -10.33
C VAL A 84 11.60 -5.81 -10.25
N VAL A 85 10.92 -6.27 -9.20
CA VAL A 85 9.49 -6.00 -9.04
C VAL A 85 9.23 -4.52 -8.82
N CYS A 86 10.05 -3.80 -8.05
CA CYS A 86 9.94 -2.35 -7.92
C CYS A 86 9.98 -1.63 -9.28
N VAL A 87 10.86 -2.05 -10.19
CA VAL A 87 10.94 -1.50 -11.55
C VAL A 87 9.69 -1.82 -12.37
N LEU A 88 9.15 -3.04 -12.28
CA LEU A 88 7.91 -3.41 -12.96
C LEU A 88 6.71 -2.62 -12.44
N VAL A 89 6.62 -2.44 -11.11
CA VAL A 89 5.57 -1.63 -10.46
C VAL A 89 5.70 -0.15 -10.83
N TYR A 90 6.93 0.35 -11.03
CA TYR A 90 7.16 1.69 -11.55
C TYR A 90 6.56 1.88 -12.96
N PHE A 91 6.66 0.88 -13.84
CA PHE A 91 6.00 0.91 -15.14
C PHE A 91 4.47 0.96 -15.02
N ILE A 92 3.88 0.21 -14.09
CA ILE A 92 2.43 0.29 -13.82
C ILE A 92 2.06 1.67 -13.30
N THR A 93 2.80 2.19 -12.31
CA THR A 93 2.53 3.48 -11.68
C THR A 93 2.53 4.62 -12.69
N THR A 94 3.53 4.65 -13.58
CA THR A 94 3.59 5.68 -14.62
C THR A 94 2.45 5.56 -15.63
N ALA A 95 2.03 4.33 -15.98
CA ALA A 95 0.90 4.07 -16.87
C ALA A 95 -0.44 4.50 -16.24
N THR A 96 -0.72 4.08 -15.01
CA THR A 96 -1.98 4.43 -14.32
C THR A 96 -2.05 5.92 -14.03
N ASN A 97 -0.92 6.55 -13.70
CA ASN A 97 -0.85 7.99 -13.46
C ASN A 97 -1.22 8.81 -14.70
N GLU A 98 -0.77 8.41 -15.90
CA GLU A 98 -1.12 9.12 -17.14
C GLU A 98 -2.62 9.08 -17.46
N ILE A 99 -3.29 7.97 -17.17
CA ILE A 99 -4.75 7.86 -17.31
C ILE A 99 -5.45 8.75 -16.29
N ASN A 100 -5.00 8.65 -15.04
CA ASN A 100 -5.69 9.24 -13.91
C ASN A 100 -5.48 10.76 -13.81
N THR A 101 -4.35 11.29 -14.26
CA THR A 101 -4.15 12.75 -14.38
C THR A 101 -4.93 13.33 -15.55
N TYR A 102 -5.21 12.56 -16.60
CA TYR A 102 -6.04 13.03 -17.69
C TYR A 102 -7.50 13.20 -17.25
N MET A 103 -8.01 12.25 -16.45
CA MET A 103 -9.41 12.24 -16.03
C MET A 103 -9.57 11.79 -14.57
N PRO A 104 -9.14 12.59 -13.58
CA PRO A 104 -9.30 12.27 -12.17
C PRO A 104 -10.78 12.45 -11.76
N LEU A 105 -11.52 11.35 -11.73
CA LEU A 105 -12.94 11.37 -11.38
C LEU A 105 -13.14 10.97 -9.91
N PRO A 106 -14.08 11.60 -9.17
CA PRO A 106 -14.37 11.21 -7.79
C PRO A 106 -14.83 9.75 -7.67
N GLY A 107 -14.24 9.00 -6.73
CA GLY A 107 -14.65 7.64 -6.39
C GLY A 107 -14.39 6.56 -7.44
N VAL A 108 -13.51 6.82 -8.42
CA VAL A 108 -13.16 5.86 -9.46
C VAL A 108 -12.04 4.90 -9.04
N SER A 109 -12.03 3.73 -9.66
CA SER A 109 -10.95 2.75 -9.54
C SER A 109 -10.51 2.33 -10.94
N MET A 110 -9.44 1.54 -11.05
CA MET A 110 -9.05 0.97 -12.33
C MET A 110 -10.15 0.11 -12.98
N ALA A 111 -11.08 -0.45 -12.18
CA ALA A 111 -12.25 -1.13 -12.71
C ALA A 111 -13.22 -0.18 -13.47
N TYR A 112 -13.33 1.08 -13.03
CA TYR A 112 -14.10 2.10 -13.74
C TYR A 112 -13.46 2.44 -15.10
N TYR A 113 -12.15 2.66 -15.14
CA TYR A 113 -11.45 2.87 -16.41
C TYR A 113 -11.51 1.64 -17.31
N GLY A 114 -11.46 0.42 -16.75
CA GLY A 114 -11.70 -0.83 -17.47
C GLY A 114 -13.08 -0.88 -18.11
N ASN A 115 -14.12 -0.50 -17.36
CA ASN A 115 -15.47 -0.35 -17.91
C ASN A 115 -15.46 0.64 -19.07
N ARG A 116 -14.90 1.83 -18.86
CA ARG A 116 -14.97 2.98 -19.78
C ARG A 116 -14.14 2.84 -21.07
N MET A 117 -12.92 2.32 -20.96
CA MET A 117 -11.93 2.33 -22.06
C MET A 117 -11.82 0.99 -22.80
N VAL A 118 -12.26 -0.11 -22.18
CA VAL A 118 -12.10 -1.46 -22.74
C VAL A 118 -13.44 -2.12 -23.00
N SER A 119 -14.18 -2.48 -21.94
CA SER A 119 -15.49 -3.11 -22.05
C SER A 119 -16.20 -3.12 -20.70
N SER A 120 -17.54 -3.13 -20.70
CA SER A 120 -18.32 -3.19 -19.45
C SER A 120 -18.00 -4.45 -18.64
N SER A 121 -17.77 -5.57 -19.34
CA SER A 121 -17.46 -6.87 -18.71
C SER A 121 -16.09 -6.90 -18.04
N LEU A 122 -15.08 -6.21 -18.59
CA LEU A 122 -13.78 -6.10 -17.93
C LEU A 122 -13.89 -5.32 -16.62
N GLY A 123 -14.58 -4.17 -16.66
CA GLY A 123 -14.80 -3.36 -15.45
C GLY A 123 -15.59 -4.10 -14.38
N PHE A 124 -16.61 -4.87 -14.78
CA PHE A 124 -17.36 -5.74 -13.87
C PHE A 124 -16.45 -6.80 -13.21
N ALA A 125 -15.66 -7.53 -14.01
CA ALA A 125 -14.78 -8.58 -13.51
C ALA A 125 -13.71 -8.04 -12.56
N MET A 126 -13.06 -6.92 -12.93
CA MET A 126 -12.09 -6.26 -12.08
C MET A 126 -12.70 -5.77 -10.76
N GLY A 127 -13.91 -5.20 -10.80
CA GLY A 127 -14.59 -4.73 -9.60
C GLY A 127 -14.85 -5.85 -8.60
N TRP A 128 -15.42 -6.97 -9.06
CA TRP A 128 -15.65 -8.14 -8.20
C TRP A 128 -14.34 -8.75 -7.71
N MET A 129 -13.31 -8.75 -8.54
CA MET A 129 -11.96 -9.16 -8.15
C MET A 129 -11.41 -8.32 -7.01
N TYR A 130 -11.46 -7.00 -7.11
CA TYR A 130 -11.04 -6.10 -6.05
C TYR A 130 -11.80 -6.30 -4.74
N TRP A 131 -13.12 -6.50 -4.81
CA TRP A 131 -13.90 -6.74 -3.62
C TRP A 131 -13.47 -8.00 -2.85
N TYR A 132 -13.44 -9.15 -3.53
CA TYR A 132 -13.13 -10.42 -2.85
C TYR A 132 -11.66 -10.46 -2.44
N ILE A 133 -10.74 -9.90 -3.23
CA ILE A 133 -9.32 -9.99 -2.92
C ILE A 133 -8.94 -9.12 -1.72
N TRP A 134 -9.52 -7.93 -1.61
CA TRP A 134 -9.39 -7.13 -0.40
C TRP A 134 -10.11 -7.84 0.76
N GLY A 135 -11.27 -8.48 0.55
CA GLY A 135 -11.88 -9.33 1.58
C GLY A 135 -10.93 -10.41 2.13
N ILE A 136 -10.28 -11.16 1.24
CA ILE A 136 -9.27 -12.18 1.60
C ILE A 136 -8.04 -11.55 2.26
N GLY A 137 -7.66 -10.34 1.86
CA GLY A 137 -6.55 -9.58 2.46
C GLY A 137 -6.75 -9.35 3.96
N ILE A 138 -7.98 -9.25 4.46
CA ILE A 138 -8.24 -9.17 5.91
C ILE A 138 -7.75 -10.44 6.62
N ALA A 139 -8.09 -11.60 6.07
CA ALA A 139 -7.66 -12.88 6.63
C ALA A 139 -6.13 -13.05 6.55
N PHE A 140 -5.51 -12.55 5.48
CA PHE A 140 -4.05 -12.53 5.33
C PHE A 140 -3.38 -11.75 6.45
N GLU A 141 -3.83 -10.52 6.72
CA GLU A 141 -3.25 -9.65 7.73
C GLU A 141 -3.41 -10.22 9.15
N ILE A 142 -4.58 -10.77 9.45
CA ILE A 142 -4.83 -11.42 10.74
C ILE A 142 -3.98 -12.69 10.90
N THR A 143 -3.81 -13.48 9.81
CA THR A 143 -2.95 -14.67 9.83
C THR A 143 -1.49 -14.29 10.02
N ALA A 144 -1.04 -13.20 9.41
CA ALA A 144 0.33 -12.70 9.62
C ALA A 144 0.57 -12.25 11.06
N ALA A 145 -0.39 -11.53 11.65
CA ALA A 145 -0.33 -11.19 13.07
C ALA A 145 -0.31 -12.45 13.95
N ALA A 146 -1.10 -13.47 13.61
CA ALA A 146 -1.12 -14.75 14.32
C ALA A 146 0.24 -15.49 14.28
N VAL A 147 0.92 -15.53 13.13
CA VAL A 147 2.28 -16.09 13.00
C VAL A 147 3.26 -15.41 13.96
N VAL A 148 3.14 -14.09 14.11
CA VAL A 148 4.06 -13.26 14.89
C VAL A 148 3.75 -13.30 16.40
N ILE A 149 2.50 -13.56 16.78
CA ILE A 149 2.06 -13.66 18.20
C ILE A 149 2.75 -14.82 18.93
N ASP A 150 3.04 -15.92 18.23
CA ASP A 150 3.68 -17.11 18.81
C ASP A 150 5.17 -16.89 19.19
N TYR A 151 5.70 -15.69 18.95
CA TYR A 151 7.00 -15.27 19.49
C TYR A 151 7.07 -15.36 21.03
N TRP A 152 5.99 -14.98 21.72
CA TRP A 152 5.93 -15.06 23.18
C TRP A 152 5.33 -16.39 23.62
N PRO A 153 5.76 -16.94 24.77
CA PRO A 153 5.13 -18.11 25.36
C PRO A 153 3.65 -17.83 25.63
N ASN A 154 2.77 -18.38 24.79
CA ASN A 154 1.33 -18.18 24.87
C ASN A 154 0.63 -19.44 25.37
N THR A 155 -0.11 -19.31 26.47
CA THR A 155 -1.04 -20.34 26.94
C THR A 155 -2.43 -20.20 26.32
N ILE A 156 -2.68 -19.10 25.61
CA ILE A 156 -3.97 -18.76 25.01
C ILE A 156 -4.00 -19.28 23.57
N PRO A 157 -5.06 -20.01 23.15
CA PRO A 157 -5.18 -20.46 21.77
C PRO A 157 -5.18 -19.30 20.77
N VAL A 158 -4.47 -19.46 19.65
CA VAL A 158 -4.38 -18.46 18.55
C VAL A 158 -5.76 -18.01 18.05
N ALA A 159 -6.77 -18.90 18.09
CA ALA A 159 -8.16 -18.58 17.74
C ALA A 159 -8.72 -17.37 18.52
N VAL A 160 -8.34 -17.21 19.79
CA VAL A 160 -8.81 -16.08 20.62
C VAL A 160 -8.23 -14.76 20.09
N TRP A 161 -6.95 -14.74 19.75
CA TRP A 161 -6.29 -13.57 19.17
C TRP A 161 -6.88 -13.18 17.82
N ILE A 162 -7.15 -14.17 16.95
CA ILE A 162 -7.87 -13.98 15.68
C ILE A 162 -9.23 -13.33 15.93
N THR A 163 -10.00 -13.85 16.91
CA THR A 163 -11.33 -13.31 17.26
C THR A 163 -11.25 -11.85 17.69
N ILE A 164 -10.33 -11.53 18.61
CA ILE A 164 -10.14 -10.17 19.13
C ILE A 164 -9.80 -9.20 17.99
N MET A 165 -8.83 -9.54 17.15
CA MET A 165 -8.41 -8.72 16.03
C MET A 165 -9.55 -8.46 15.03
N LEU A 166 -10.32 -9.50 14.69
CA LEU A 166 -11.45 -9.42 13.77
C LEU A 166 -12.56 -8.52 14.33
N VAL A 167 -12.95 -8.72 15.60
CA VAL A 167 -14.00 -7.91 16.23
C VAL A 167 -13.62 -6.43 16.25
N LEU A 168 -12.36 -6.11 16.56
CA LEU A 168 -11.89 -4.73 16.58
C LEU A 168 -11.86 -4.11 15.17
N ILE A 169 -11.40 -4.85 14.14
CA ILE A 169 -11.40 -4.40 12.73
C ILE A 169 -12.83 -4.07 12.28
N VAL A 170 -13.77 -4.97 12.55
CA VAL A 170 -15.17 -4.79 12.16
C VAL A 170 -15.79 -3.62 12.92
N ALA A 171 -15.55 -3.50 14.23
CA ALA A 171 -16.04 -2.40 15.06
C ALA A 171 -15.53 -1.04 14.57
N LEU A 172 -14.24 -0.92 14.24
CA LEU A 172 -13.66 0.31 13.69
C LEU A 172 -14.26 0.67 12.33
N ASN A 173 -14.52 -0.32 11.47
CA ASN A 173 -15.11 -0.08 10.15
C ASN A 173 -16.59 0.36 10.20
N PHE A 174 -17.27 0.21 11.34
CA PHE A 174 -18.59 0.81 11.58
C PHE A 174 -18.53 2.25 12.12
N MET A 175 -17.36 2.73 12.52
CA MET A 175 -17.20 4.12 12.96
C MET A 175 -17.28 5.10 11.79
N PRO A 176 -17.70 6.36 12.04
CA PRO A 176 -17.66 7.41 11.02
C PRO A 176 -16.25 7.59 10.45
N VAL A 177 -16.18 7.91 9.15
CA VAL A 177 -14.91 8.05 8.40
C VAL A 177 -13.90 8.97 9.09
N LYS A 178 -14.36 10.01 9.79
CA LYS A 178 -13.50 10.92 10.56
C LYS A 178 -12.67 10.20 11.65
N ALA A 179 -13.31 9.34 12.44
CA ALA A 179 -12.63 8.60 13.51
C ALA A 179 -11.68 7.53 12.94
N TYR A 180 -12.08 6.93 11.82
CA TYR A 180 -11.24 5.99 11.08
C TYR A 180 -9.96 6.67 10.58
N ALA A 181 -10.08 7.85 9.96
CA ALA A 181 -8.97 8.61 9.40
C ALA A 181 -7.94 9.03 10.47
N GLU A 182 -8.40 9.51 11.63
CA GLU A 182 -7.53 9.86 12.77
C GLU A 182 -6.78 8.63 13.30
N THR A 183 -7.47 7.49 13.41
CA THR A 183 -6.88 6.24 13.87
C THR A 183 -5.79 5.75 12.91
N GLU A 184 -6.06 5.80 11.60
CA GLU A 184 -5.11 5.35 10.59
C GLU A 184 -3.90 6.28 10.48
N PHE A 185 -4.06 7.58 10.73
CA PHE A 185 -2.94 8.52 10.82
C PHE A 185 -1.90 8.06 11.85
N TRP A 186 -2.33 7.74 13.07
CA TRP A 186 -1.43 7.27 14.12
C TRP A 186 -0.76 5.93 13.76
N PHE A 187 -1.50 4.98 13.18
CA PHE A 187 -0.93 3.70 12.78
C PHE A 187 0.07 3.82 11.63
N ALA A 188 -0.21 4.67 10.64
CA ALA A 188 0.72 4.95 9.56
C ALA A 188 2.03 5.57 10.08
N SER A 189 1.95 6.51 11.03
CA SER A 189 3.15 7.09 11.66
C SER A 189 4.01 6.02 12.33
N ILE A 190 3.41 5.12 13.12
CA ILE A 190 4.14 4.02 13.79
C ILE A 190 4.89 3.16 12.77
N LYS A 191 4.24 2.79 11.66
CA LYS A 191 4.85 1.98 10.58
C LYS A 191 6.09 2.67 10.00
N VAL A 192 5.98 3.96 9.70
CA VAL A 192 7.08 4.76 9.12
C VAL A 192 8.25 4.88 10.09
N PHE A 193 8.00 5.25 11.36
CA PHE A 193 9.08 5.34 12.35
C PHE A 193 9.79 4.01 12.55
N THR A 194 9.03 2.91 12.54
CA THR A 194 9.58 1.57 12.75
C THR A 194 10.49 1.16 11.60
N ILE A 195 10.08 1.34 10.35
CA ILE A 195 10.96 0.97 9.22
C ILE A 195 12.21 1.85 9.16
N VAL A 196 12.09 3.15 9.44
CA VAL A 196 13.26 4.05 9.50
C VAL A 196 14.21 3.62 10.63
N GLY A 197 13.67 3.33 11.82
CA GLY A 197 14.46 2.83 12.96
C GLY A 197 15.17 1.51 12.65
N LEU A 198 14.48 0.56 12.00
CA LEU A 198 15.05 -0.72 11.58
C LEU A 198 16.15 -0.57 10.51
N LEU A 199 16.00 0.37 9.57
CA LEU A 199 17.03 0.69 8.59
C LEU A 199 18.28 1.31 9.26
N ILE A 200 18.09 2.24 10.19
CA ILE A 200 19.20 2.83 10.98
C ILE A 200 19.91 1.74 11.78
N LEU A 201 19.14 0.92 12.52
CA LEU A 201 19.66 -0.21 13.26
C LEU A 201 20.49 -1.15 12.37
N SER A 202 20.03 -1.41 11.15
CA SER A 202 20.74 -2.28 10.22
C SER A 202 22.11 -1.71 9.84
N VAL A 203 22.21 -0.40 9.62
CA VAL A 203 23.49 0.28 9.39
C VAL A 203 24.38 0.21 10.63
N VAL A 204 23.83 0.37 11.83
CA VAL A 204 24.58 0.24 13.09
C VAL A 204 25.14 -1.17 13.25
N LEU A 205 24.32 -2.20 13.04
CA LEU A 205 24.75 -3.61 13.11
C LEU A 205 25.74 -3.97 12.00
N PHE A 206 25.61 -3.38 10.82
CA PHE A 206 26.56 -3.56 9.71
C PHE A 206 27.99 -3.25 10.15
N PHE A 207 28.18 -2.13 10.86
CA PHE A 207 29.48 -1.68 11.36
C PHE A 207 29.86 -2.24 12.74
N GLY A 208 29.04 -3.13 13.32
CA GLY A 208 29.34 -3.80 14.58
C GLY A 208 28.99 -2.99 15.83
N GLY A 209 28.07 -2.03 15.72
CA GLY A 209 27.56 -1.24 16.85
C GLY A 209 26.60 -2.00 17.77
N GLY A 210 26.41 -3.30 17.59
CA GLY A 210 25.62 -4.14 18.49
C GLY A 210 26.35 -4.44 19.81
N PRO A 211 25.64 -4.86 20.87
CA PRO A 211 26.23 -5.26 22.15
C PRO A 211 27.29 -6.36 22.04
N ASN A 212 27.16 -7.21 21.01
CA ASN A 212 28.12 -8.26 20.70
C ASN A 212 29.43 -7.74 20.08
N HIS A 213 29.52 -6.44 19.71
CA HIS A 213 30.64 -5.77 19.04
C HIS A 213 31.17 -6.52 17.80
N LYS A 214 30.31 -7.28 17.12
CA LYS A 214 30.67 -8.07 15.94
C LYS A 214 30.21 -7.34 14.68
N PRO A 215 31.12 -6.78 13.87
CA PRO A 215 30.72 -6.20 12.60
C PRO A 215 30.28 -7.30 11.62
N LEU A 216 29.09 -7.12 11.06
CA LEU A 216 28.53 -8.08 10.13
C LEU A 216 29.10 -7.90 8.73
N TYR A 217 29.29 -6.66 8.26
CA TYR A 217 29.61 -6.36 6.86
C TYR A 217 28.73 -7.18 5.90
N PHE A 218 29.30 -8.02 5.03
CA PHE A 218 28.58 -9.01 4.23
C PHE A 218 28.87 -10.47 4.65
N SER A 219 29.27 -10.69 5.91
CA SER A 219 29.63 -12.03 6.41
C SER A 219 28.49 -13.04 6.28
N LEU A 220 27.22 -12.61 6.45
CA LEU A 220 26.04 -13.47 6.33
C LEU A 220 25.71 -13.89 4.88
N TRP A 221 26.35 -13.27 3.89
CA TRP A 221 26.24 -13.63 2.48
C TRP A 221 27.23 -14.75 2.11
N ASN A 222 28.18 -15.05 2.99
CA ASN A 222 29.18 -16.09 2.82
C ASN A 222 28.84 -17.35 3.63
N THR A 223 29.30 -18.49 3.13
CA THR A 223 29.22 -19.77 3.85
C THR A 223 30.15 -19.77 5.06
N PRO A 224 29.75 -20.34 6.22
CA PRO A 224 28.58 -21.20 6.44
C PRO A 224 27.33 -20.47 6.97
N ALA A 225 27.42 -19.19 7.33
CA ALA A 225 26.29 -18.44 7.90
C ALA A 225 25.14 -18.22 6.90
N GLY A 226 25.46 -18.21 5.61
CA GLY A 226 24.48 -18.19 4.53
C GLY A 226 25.11 -18.55 3.19
N ALA A 227 24.39 -18.23 2.12
CA ALA A 227 24.93 -18.22 0.78
C ALA A 227 24.24 -17.08 0.04
N ALA A 228 25.02 -16.23 -0.65
CA ALA A 228 24.49 -15.10 -1.41
C ALA A 228 23.29 -15.51 -2.28
N THR A 229 23.39 -16.69 -2.90
CA THR A 229 22.33 -17.35 -3.66
C THR A 229 22.17 -18.78 -3.19
N LYS A 230 20.92 -19.22 -3.00
CA LYS A 230 20.59 -20.62 -2.72
C LYS A 230 20.01 -21.33 -3.95
N GLU A 231 19.99 -22.65 -3.86
CA GLU A 231 19.34 -23.53 -4.83
C GLU A 231 17.95 -23.87 -4.30
N TYR A 232 16.94 -23.83 -5.17
CA TYR A 232 15.55 -24.06 -4.83
C TYR A 232 14.95 -25.14 -5.74
N LEU A 233 14.26 -26.12 -5.15
CA LEU A 233 13.65 -27.33 -5.77
C LEU A 233 14.62 -28.33 -6.42
N VAL A 234 15.60 -27.85 -7.18
CA VAL A 234 16.58 -28.69 -7.90
C VAL A 234 18.00 -28.20 -7.64
N PRO A 235 19.02 -29.07 -7.72
CA PRO A 235 20.40 -28.65 -7.52
C PRO A 235 20.98 -27.89 -8.74
N GLY A 236 22.04 -27.14 -8.50
CA GLY A 236 22.84 -26.47 -9.53
C GLY A 236 22.22 -25.20 -10.13
N ALA A 237 22.61 -24.87 -11.36
CA ALA A 237 22.21 -23.61 -12.02
C ALA A 237 20.69 -23.50 -12.24
N GLY A 238 20.01 -24.61 -12.54
CA GLY A 238 18.55 -24.65 -12.64
C GLY A 238 17.86 -24.30 -11.31
N GLY A 239 18.44 -24.75 -10.19
CA GLY A 239 17.96 -24.45 -8.85
C GLY A 239 18.06 -23.00 -8.48
N ARG A 240 19.17 -22.37 -8.86
CA ARG A 240 19.40 -20.93 -8.66
C ARG A 240 18.43 -20.09 -9.51
N PHE A 241 18.12 -20.53 -10.72
CA PHE A 241 17.08 -19.88 -11.54
C PHE A 241 15.69 -20.01 -10.90
N CYS A 242 15.33 -21.19 -10.39
CA CYS A 242 14.07 -21.40 -9.67
C CYS A 242 14.00 -20.51 -8.41
N ALA A 243 15.11 -20.36 -7.68
CA ALA A 243 15.18 -19.47 -6.51
C ALA A 243 14.97 -18.00 -6.90
N LEU A 244 15.61 -17.54 -7.97
CA LEU A 244 15.42 -16.18 -8.49
C LEU A 244 13.97 -15.95 -8.94
N LEU A 245 13.38 -16.91 -9.65
CA LEU A 245 12.00 -16.84 -10.10
C LEU A 245 11.02 -16.79 -8.92
N TYR A 246 11.21 -17.68 -7.93
CA TYR A 246 10.44 -17.67 -6.69
C TYR A 246 10.53 -16.31 -5.99
N SER A 247 11.74 -15.75 -5.85
CA SER A 247 11.94 -14.44 -5.23
C SER A 247 11.16 -13.32 -5.93
N MET A 248 11.19 -13.28 -7.27
CA MET A 248 10.46 -12.27 -8.05
C MET A 248 8.94 -12.40 -7.91
N ILE A 249 8.41 -13.62 -7.95
CA ILE A 249 6.97 -13.87 -7.81
C ILE A 249 6.53 -13.59 -6.37
N TYR A 250 7.26 -14.13 -5.40
CA TYR A 250 6.92 -14.02 -3.99
C TYR A 250 7.07 -12.57 -3.48
N SER A 251 8.02 -11.78 -3.96
CA SER A 251 8.12 -10.37 -3.52
C SER A 251 6.96 -9.47 -4.02
N ALA A 252 6.23 -9.89 -5.06
CA ALA A 252 5.19 -9.08 -5.67
C ALA A 252 4.03 -8.69 -4.75
N PHE A 253 3.62 -9.57 -3.81
CA PHE A 253 2.47 -9.25 -2.96
C PHE A 253 2.73 -8.04 -2.06
N SER A 254 3.99 -7.77 -1.74
CA SER A 254 4.40 -6.61 -0.94
C SER A 254 3.96 -5.30 -1.62
N PHE A 255 3.90 -5.28 -2.95
CA PHE A 255 3.59 -4.09 -3.74
C PHE A 255 2.16 -4.06 -4.28
N ASN A 256 1.37 -5.11 -4.05
CA ASN A 256 0.03 -5.25 -4.62
C ASN A 256 -0.87 -4.05 -4.29
N PHE A 257 -1.60 -3.59 -5.32
CA PHE A 257 -2.57 -2.50 -5.26
C PHE A 257 -2.03 -1.10 -4.93
N GLY A 258 -0.70 -0.91 -4.92
CA GLY A 258 -0.08 0.40 -4.66
C GLY A 258 -0.40 1.45 -5.72
N PRO A 259 -0.14 1.17 -7.01
CA PRO A 259 -0.52 2.07 -8.09
C PRO A 259 -2.02 2.36 -8.15
N GLU A 260 -2.86 1.37 -7.84
CA GLU A 260 -4.32 1.49 -7.84
C GLU A 260 -4.84 2.33 -6.69
N LEU A 261 -4.14 2.34 -5.55
CA LEU A 261 -4.48 3.21 -4.44
C LEU A 261 -4.35 4.69 -4.84
N LEU A 262 -3.30 5.06 -5.58
CA LEU A 262 -3.17 6.41 -6.15
C LEU A 262 -4.36 6.79 -7.04
N VAL A 263 -4.95 5.79 -7.72
CA VAL A 263 -6.14 5.99 -8.56
C VAL A 263 -7.39 6.25 -7.74
N ILE A 264 -7.60 5.49 -6.68
CA ILE A 264 -8.76 5.67 -5.81
C ILE A 264 -8.70 7.02 -5.11
N THR A 265 -7.51 7.39 -4.65
CA THR A 265 -7.33 8.58 -3.83
C THR A 265 -7.29 9.87 -4.66
N SER A 266 -7.05 9.81 -5.98
CA SER A 266 -7.06 11.02 -6.82
C SER A 266 -8.42 11.72 -6.86
N GLY A 267 -9.51 10.96 -6.71
CA GLY A 267 -10.86 11.51 -6.63
C GLY A 267 -11.13 12.31 -5.36
N GLU A 268 -10.23 12.25 -4.37
CA GLU A 268 -10.30 12.97 -3.09
C GLU A 268 -9.16 13.98 -2.91
N MET A 269 -8.29 14.14 -3.92
CA MET A 269 -7.18 15.10 -3.93
C MET A 269 -7.68 16.50 -4.31
N GLN A 270 -7.14 17.53 -3.68
CA GLN A 270 -7.16 18.89 -4.22
C GLN A 270 -6.24 18.98 -5.45
N SER A 271 -6.63 19.70 -6.50
CA SER A 271 -5.87 19.82 -7.75
C SER A 271 -5.25 18.50 -8.25
N PRO A 272 -6.05 17.44 -8.49
CA PRO A 272 -5.53 16.10 -8.73
C PRO A 272 -4.58 16.05 -9.93
N ARG A 273 -4.83 16.81 -11.00
CA ARG A 273 -3.99 16.83 -12.22
C ARG A 273 -2.56 17.29 -11.95
N ARG A 274 -2.35 18.14 -10.94
CA ARG A 274 -1.06 18.69 -10.53
C ARG A 274 -0.42 17.94 -9.37
N ASN A 275 -1.22 17.50 -8.39
CA ASN A 275 -0.73 16.86 -7.17
C ASN A 275 -0.49 15.37 -7.34
N LEU A 276 -1.25 14.69 -8.20
CA LEU A 276 -1.11 13.26 -8.43
C LEU A 276 0.26 12.88 -9.04
N PRO A 277 0.84 13.59 -10.04
CA PRO A 277 2.20 13.30 -10.52
C PRO A 277 3.28 13.42 -9.43
N LYS A 278 3.13 14.40 -8.54
CA LYS A 278 4.04 14.61 -7.40
C LYS A 278 3.91 13.45 -6.41
N ALA A 279 2.68 13.07 -6.07
CA ALA A 279 2.38 11.95 -5.18
C ALA A 279 2.90 10.62 -5.75
N ALA A 280 2.66 10.34 -7.03
CA ALA A 280 3.14 9.14 -7.71
C ALA A 280 4.67 9.03 -7.66
N THR A 281 5.38 10.12 -7.98
CA THR A 281 6.84 10.18 -7.92
C THR A 281 7.36 9.90 -6.51
N ARG A 282 6.77 10.53 -5.49
CA ARG A 282 7.13 10.31 -4.07
C ARG A 282 6.86 8.88 -3.63
N PHE A 283 5.75 8.28 -4.07
CA PHE A 283 5.40 6.89 -3.81
C PHE A 283 6.49 5.93 -4.32
N ILE A 284 6.99 6.13 -5.55
CA ILE A 284 8.03 5.28 -6.14
C ILE A 284 9.35 5.39 -5.37
N TYR A 285 9.78 6.60 -5.00
CA TYR A 285 11.00 6.78 -4.20
C TYR A 285 10.89 6.08 -2.85
N ARG A 286 9.73 6.17 -2.19
CA ARG A 286 9.48 5.46 -0.93
C ARG A 286 9.49 3.95 -1.12
N LEU A 287 8.93 3.45 -2.22
CA LEU A 287 8.91 2.04 -2.56
C LEU A 287 10.33 1.51 -2.77
N LEU A 288 11.17 2.22 -3.53
CA LEU A 288 12.58 1.85 -3.69
C LEU A 288 13.35 1.93 -2.35
N LEU A 289 13.14 3.00 -1.57
CA LEU A 289 13.86 3.21 -0.32
C LEU A 289 13.50 2.13 0.71
N PHE A 290 12.22 1.89 1.00
CA PHE A 290 11.85 0.97 2.07
C PHE A 290 11.99 -0.50 1.66
N TYR A 291 11.69 -0.86 0.42
CA TYR A 291 11.71 -2.26 0.02
C TYR A 291 13.06 -2.73 -0.52
N CYS A 292 13.73 -1.96 -1.39
CA CYS A 292 15.05 -2.37 -1.86
C CYS A 292 16.07 -2.28 -0.73
N LEU A 293 16.09 -1.17 0.03
CA LEU A 293 17.00 -1.09 1.18
C LEU A 293 16.55 -2.01 2.31
N GLY A 294 15.25 -2.23 2.52
CA GLY A 294 14.76 -3.18 3.51
C GLY A 294 15.18 -4.63 3.19
N ALA A 295 15.05 -5.05 1.93
CA ALA A 295 15.51 -6.36 1.48
C ALA A 295 17.04 -6.52 1.62
N LEU A 296 17.80 -5.47 1.28
CA LEU A 296 19.25 -5.44 1.48
C LEU A 296 19.61 -5.52 2.97
N ALA A 297 18.97 -4.69 3.80
CA ALA A 297 19.18 -4.62 5.23
C ALA A 297 18.92 -5.98 5.88
N VAL A 298 17.76 -6.58 5.65
CA VAL A 298 17.40 -7.93 6.11
C VAL A 298 18.44 -8.96 5.66
N GLY A 299 18.83 -8.92 4.39
CA GLY A 299 19.82 -9.85 3.85
C GLY A 299 21.20 -9.73 4.51
N VAL A 300 21.53 -8.58 5.10
CA VAL A 300 22.81 -8.33 5.76
C VAL A 300 22.77 -8.59 7.27
N ILE A 301 21.63 -8.36 7.92
CA ILE A 301 21.51 -8.51 9.38
C ILE A 301 21.02 -9.89 9.84
N CYS A 302 20.34 -10.62 8.96
CA CYS A 302 19.71 -11.91 9.29
C CYS A 302 20.34 -13.06 8.48
N PRO A 303 20.84 -14.13 9.13
CA PRO A 303 21.37 -15.28 8.42
C PRO A 303 20.25 -16.03 7.71
N SER A 304 20.38 -16.23 6.39
CA SER A 304 19.40 -17.01 5.61
C SER A 304 19.25 -18.48 6.05
N THR A 305 20.13 -18.99 6.90
CA THR A 305 20.11 -20.36 7.42
C THR A 305 19.50 -20.47 8.81
N ASP A 306 19.08 -19.35 9.42
CA ASP A 306 18.52 -19.36 10.77
C ASP A 306 17.20 -20.16 10.79
N PRO A 307 17.10 -21.24 11.59
CA PRO A 307 15.94 -22.10 11.59
C PRO A 307 14.67 -21.38 12.05
N ARG A 308 14.77 -20.25 12.77
CA ARG A 308 13.61 -19.48 13.22
C ARG A 308 12.94 -18.69 12.09
N LEU A 309 13.58 -18.55 10.94
CA LEU A 309 12.94 -17.94 9.77
C LEU A 309 11.74 -18.75 9.29
N THR A 310 11.74 -20.07 9.54
CA THR A 310 10.75 -20.99 9.01
C THR A 310 10.29 -22.03 10.02
N ASP A 311 9.03 -22.45 9.94
CA ASP A 311 8.44 -23.47 10.83
C ASP A 311 8.83 -24.91 10.42
N GLY A 312 10.10 -25.14 10.07
CA GLY A 312 10.58 -26.41 9.51
C GLY A 312 10.19 -26.69 8.05
N GLY A 313 9.72 -25.67 7.31
CA GLY A 313 9.31 -25.74 5.90
C GLY A 313 9.54 -24.43 5.13
N SER A 314 8.71 -24.12 4.12
CA SER A 314 8.85 -22.90 3.27
C SER A 314 8.09 -21.66 3.80
N GLY A 315 7.43 -21.75 4.94
CA GLY A 315 6.62 -20.66 5.49
C GLY A 315 7.35 -19.82 6.54
N ALA A 316 6.97 -18.54 6.69
CA ALA A 316 7.51 -17.63 7.70
C ALA A 316 7.10 -18.04 9.12
N ALA A 317 8.07 -18.15 10.03
CA ALA A 317 7.81 -18.40 11.46
C ALA A 317 8.08 -17.17 12.33
N ALA A 318 9.24 -16.54 12.17
CA ALA A 318 9.56 -15.29 12.84
C ALA A 318 10.06 -14.24 11.84
N SER A 319 9.86 -12.97 12.21
CA SER A 319 10.35 -11.84 11.42
C SER A 319 11.89 -11.83 11.40
N PRO A 320 12.53 -11.67 10.22
CA PRO A 320 13.99 -11.56 10.14
C PRO A 320 14.54 -10.37 10.94
N TRP A 321 13.74 -9.31 11.11
CA TRP A 321 14.09 -8.14 11.92
C TRP A 321 14.18 -8.48 13.41
N VAL A 322 13.26 -9.30 13.91
CA VAL A 322 13.24 -9.78 15.31
C VAL A 322 14.36 -10.78 15.56
N ILE A 323 14.62 -11.68 14.60
CA ILE A 323 15.74 -12.62 14.66
C ILE A 323 17.07 -11.86 14.72
N ALA A 324 17.24 -10.83 13.89
CA ALA A 324 18.47 -10.06 13.83
C ALA A 324 18.76 -9.29 15.13
N THR A 325 17.75 -8.68 15.76
CA THR A 325 17.93 -8.00 17.05
C THR A 325 18.23 -8.97 18.18
N SER A 326 17.55 -10.11 18.20
CA SER A 326 17.83 -11.21 19.13
C SER A 326 19.28 -11.71 18.99
N ASN A 327 19.74 -11.95 17.75
CA ASN A 327 21.12 -12.37 17.45
C ASN A 327 22.17 -11.29 17.77
N ALA A 328 21.80 -10.01 17.66
CA ALA A 328 22.66 -8.90 18.05
C ALA A 328 22.83 -8.79 19.58
N GLY A 329 21.96 -9.45 20.35
CA GLY A 329 21.95 -9.38 21.82
C GLY A 329 21.32 -8.10 22.37
N ILE A 330 20.47 -7.42 21.59
CA ILE A 330 19.79 -6.19 22.05
C ILE A 330 18.55 -6.60 22.85
N HIS A 331 18.62 -6.46 24.17
CA HIS A 331 17.55 -6.87 25.08
C HIS A 331 16.29 -6.01 24.92
N GLY A 332 15.13 -6.64 24.70
CA GLY A 332 13.81 -6.00 24.69
C GLY A 332 13.39 -5.42 23.35
N LEU A 333 14.34 -5.08 22.47
CA LEU A 333 14.04 -4.50 21.16
C LEU A 333 13.36 -5.51 20.22
N ASP A 334 13.75 -6.78 20.30
CA ASP A 334 13.08 -7.92 19.68
C ASP A 334 11.57 -7.95 19.98
N SER A 335 11.19 -7.85 21.25
CA SER A 335 9.79 -7.82 21.70
C SER A 335 9.06 -6.56 21.23
N ILE A 336 9.72 -5.39 21.22
CA ILE A 336 9.13 -4.14 20.74
C ILE A 336 8.83 -4.23 19.23
N ILE A 337 9.80 -4.67 18.44
CA ILE A 337 9.63 -4.85 16.99
C ILE A 337 8.48 -5.81 16.72
N ASN A 338 8.44 -6.94 17.43
CA ASN A 338 7.41 -7.95 17.25
C ASN A 338 5.99 -7.39 17.55
N ALA A 339 5.85 -6.60 18.63
CA ALA A 339 4.60 -5.93 18.98
C ALA A 339 4.18 -4.91 17.91
N VAL A 340 5.14 -4.14 17.37
CA VAL A 340 4.83 -3.18 16.31
C VAL A 340 4.41 -3.89 15.03
N ILE A 341 5.03 -5.01 14.65
CA ILE A 341 4.64 -5.81 13.49
C ILE A 341 3.18 -6.26 13.61
N ILE A 342 2.74 -6.73 14.78
CA ILE A 342 1.35 -7.12 15.03
C ILE A 342 0.41 -5.93 14.87
N THR A 343 0.72 -4.78 15.49
CA THR A 343 -0.11 -3.58 15.35
C THR A 343 -0.17 -3.08 13.91
N SER A 344 0.94 -3.23 13.16
CA SER A 344 1.05 -2.87 11.76
C SER A 344 0.14 -3.75 10.89
N ALA A 345 0.24 -5.07 11.02
CA ALA A 345 -0.59 -6.03 10.30
C ALA A 345 -2.07 -5.83 10.63
N TRP A 346 -2.41 -5.64 11.91
CA TRP A 346 -3.79 -5.40 12.33
C TRP A 346 -4.38 -4.10 11.74
N SER A 347 -3.63 -2.99 11.77
CA SER A 347 -4.03 -1.74 11.10
C SER A 347 -4.20 -1.92 9.59
N SER A 348 -3.29 -2.67 8.96
CA SER A 348 -3.41 -2.99 7.54
C SER A 348 -4.69 -3.78 7.24
N GLY A 349 -5.06 -4.75 8.08
CA GLY A 349 -6.33 -5.48 7.97
C GLY A 349 -7.56 -4.57 8.09
N ASN A 350 -7.50 -3.57 8.98
CA ASN A 350 -8.53 -2.53 9.10
C ASN A 350 -8.69 -1.71 7.80
N SER A 351 -7.56 -1.32 7.18
CA SER A 351 -7.55 -0.59 5.91
C SER A 351 -8.01 -1.41 4.71
N VAL A 352 -7.69 -2.69 4.70
CA VAL A 352 -8.14 -3.60 3.67
C VAL A 352 -9.67 -3.82 3.74
N LEU A 353 -10.26 -3.94 4.94
CA LEU A 353 -11.73 -4.01 5.09
C LEU A 353 -12.42 -2.71 4.63
N TYR A 354 -11.82 -1.57 4.94
CA TYR A 354 -12.30 -0.28 4.46
C TYR A 354 -12.34 -0.26 2.93
N MET A 355 -11.23 -0.58 2.26
CA MET A 355 -11.18 -0.63 0.79
C MET A 355 -12.19 -1.61 0.20
N SER A 356 -12.28 -2.85 0.73
CA SER A 356 -13.22 -3.87 0.26
C SER A 356 -14.67 -3.37 0.30
N SER A 357 -15.10 -2.82 1.44
CA SER A 357 -16.48 -2.35 1.60
C SER A 357 -16.81 -1.15 0.71
N ARG A 358 -15.87 -0.23 0.49
CA ARG A 358 -16.07 0.95 -0.36
C ARG A 358 -16.09 0.57 -1.84
N SER A 359 -15.26 -0.38 -2.27
CA SER A 359 -15.37 -0.92 -3.63
C SER A 359 -16.69 -1.60 -3.90
N LEU A 360 -17.22 -2.37 -2.95
CA LEU A 360 -18.55 -2.99 -3.11
C LEU A 360 -19.67 -1.94 -3.17
N TYR A 361 -19.58 -0.90 -2.33
CA TYR A 361 -20.49 0.25 -2.40
C TYR A 361 -20.43 0.95 -3.78
N SER A 362 -19.22 1.30 -4.26
CA SER A 362 -19.05 1.97 -5.56
C SER A 362 -19.54 1.12 -6.73
N MET A 363 -19.30 -0.20 -6.68
CA MET A 363 -19.87 -1.13 -7.67
C MET A 363 -21.40 -1.16 -7.63
N ALA A 364 -21.99 -1.12 -6.44
CA ALA A 364 -23.43 -1.07 -6.30
C ALA A 364 -23.98 0.23 -6.90
N VAL A 365 -23.38 1.37 -6.58
CA VAL A 365 -23.72 2.69 -7.15
C VAL A 365 -23.69 2.64 -8.68
N ALA A 366 -22.62 2.07 -9.26
CA ALA A 366 -22.46 1.88 -10.70
C ALA A 366 -23.40 0.84 -11.34
N GLY A 367 -24.24 0.13 -10.57
CA GLY A 367 -25.17 -0.88 -11.07
C GLY A 367 -24.53 -2.26 -11.37
N ASN A 368 -23.28 -2.45 -10.96
CA ASN A 368 -22.52 -3.70 -11.10
C ASN A 368 -22.63 -4.62 -9.88
N ALA A 369 -23.25 -4.15 -8.80
CA ALA A 369 -23.60 -4.96 -7.62
C ALA A 369 -25.04 -4.66 -7.14
N PRO A 370 -25.65 -5.55 -6.34
CA PRO A 370 -27.00 -5.36 -5.81
C PRO A 370 -27.20 -4.02 -5.08
N ALA A 371 -28.34 -3.36 -5.31
CA ALA A 371 -28.62 -2.04 -4.76
C ALA A 371 -28.68 -1.98 -3.22
N VAL A 372 -28.84 -3.12 -2.54
CA VAL A 372 -28.80 -3.21 -1.07
C VAL A 372 -27.50 -2.66 -0.48
N PHE A 373 -26.38 -2.81 -1.20
CA PHE A 373 -25.07 -2.36 -0.75
C PHE A 373 -24.89 -0.83 -0.83
N LYS A 374 -25.82 -0.10 -1.48
CA LYS A 374 -25.84 1.38 -1.47
C LYS A 374 -26.30 1.98 -0.15
N ARG A 375 -26.85 1.18 0.76
CA ARG A 375 -27.49 1.70 1.97
C ARG A 375 -26.44 2.07 3.02
N CYS A 376 -26.39 3.35 3.37
CA CYS A 376 -25.47 3.89 4.36
C CYS A 376 -26.17 4.16 5.71
N THR A 377 -25.38 4.18 6.78
CA THR A 377 -25.79 4.73 8.08
C THR A 377 -25.88 6.26 8.00
N ARG A 378 -26.41 6.91 9.05
CA ARG A 378 -26.42 8.38 9.18
C ARG A 378 -25.02 9.02 9.07
N GLY A 379 -23.97 8.28 9.42
CA GLY A 379 -22.57 8.71 9.31
C GLY A 379 -21.90 8.39 7.97
N GLY A 380 -22.67 7.97 6.96
CA GLY A 380 -22.14 7.68 5.61
C GLY A 380 -21.49 6.30 5.46
N VAL A 381 -21.60 5.41 6.44
CA VAL A 381 -20.94 4.09 6.40
C VAL A 381 -21.83 3.05 5.70
N PRO A 382 -21.37 2.36 4.63
CA PRO A 382 -22.15 1.36 3.90
C PRO A 382 -22.18 0.02 4.65
N TYR A 383 -23.02 -0.08 5.69
CA TYR A 383 -22.97 -1.18 6.67
C TYR A 383 -23.20 -2.57 6.07
N TYR A 384 -24.06 -2.74 5.06
CA TYR A 384 -24.22 -4.04 4.37
C TYR A 384 -22.96 -4.43 3.59
N ALA A 385 -22.28 -3.46 2.99
CA ALA A 385 -21.03 -3.71 2.29
C ALA A 385 -19.91 -4.09 3.27
N VAL A 386 -19.85 -3.41 4.43
CA VAL A 386 -18.93 -3.76 5.52
C VAL A 386 -19.17 -5.19 6.02
N LEU A 387 -20.42 -5.58 6.30
CA LEU A 387 -20.75 -6.93 6.74
C LEU A 387 -20.38 -7.99 5.67
N ALA A 388 -20.74 -7.75 4.41
CA ALA A 388 -20.43 -8.68 3.32
C ALA A 388 -18.92 -8.86 3.12
N SER A 389 -18.14 -7.78 3.20
CA SER A 389 -16.67 -7.84 3.15
C SER A 389 -16.07 -8.53 4.38
N ALA A 390 -16.63 -8.31 5.57
CA ALA A 390 -16.18 -8.97 6.81
C ALA A 390 -16.40 -10.49 6.81
N CYS A 391 -17.31 -11.01 5.97
CA CYS A 391 -17.53 -12.46 5.83
C CYS A 391 -16.31 -13.23 5.30
N PHE A 392 -15.31 -12.55 4.72
CA PHE A 392 -14.05 -13.19 4.33
C PHE A 392 -13.05 -13.31 5.49
N ALA A 393 -13.16 -12.47 6.53
CA ALA A 393 -12.23 -12.45 7.65
C ALA A 393 -12.13 -13.78 8.43
N PRO A 394 -13.22 -14.59 8.59
CA PRO A 394 -13.13 -15.92 9.19
C PRO A 394 -12.20 -16.90 8.48
N LEU A 395 -11.77 -16.63 7.24
CA LEU A 395 -10.73 -17.44 6.58
C LEU A 395 -9.41 -17.46 7.37
N ALA A 396 -9.17 -16.47 8.24
CA ALA A 396 -8.03 -16.47 9.16
C ALA A 396 -8.01 -17.69 10.10
N TYR A 397 -9.19 -18.25 10.46
CA TYR A 397 -9.28 -19.44 11.32
C TYR A 397 -8.75 -20.72 10.66
N LEU A 398 -8.48 -20.71 9.35
CA LEU A 398 -7.77 -21.83 8.70
C LEU A 398 -6.41 -22.10 9.36
N SER A 399 -5.76 -21.06 9.90
CA SER A 399 -4.50 -21.19 10.66
C SER A 399 -4.61 -22.08 11.89
N VAL A 400 -5.81 -22.22 12.47
CA VAL A 400 -6.08 -23.08 13.62
C VAL A 400 -6.28 -24.53 13.18
N GLY A 401 -6.91 -24.76 12.02
CA GLY A 401 -7.26 -26.10 11.53
C GLY A 401 -6.16 -26.80 10.73
N SER A 402 -5.23 -26.06 10.10
CA SER A 402 -4.16 -26.59 9.26
C SER A 402 -2.93 -27.09 10.02
N GLY A 403 -2.85 -26.84 11.34
CA GLY A 403 -1.68 -27.18 12.17
C GLY A 403 -0.47 -26.25 12.00
N SER A 404 -0.47 -25.33 11.03
CA SER A 404 0.55 -24.28 10.88
C SER A 404 -0.05 -23.02 10.26
N ALA A 405 0.04 -21.89 10.98
CA ALA A 405 -0.37 -20.57 10.51
C ALA A 405 0.47 -20.11 9.30
N SER A 406 1.71 -20.59 9.23
CA SER A 406 2.67 -20.29 8.18
C SER A 406 2.25 -20.82 6.80
N VAL A 407 1.67 -22.03 6.77
CA VAL A 407 1.14 -22.64 5.54
C VAL A 407 -0.05 -21.82 5.00
N VAL A 408 -0.95 -21.40 5.89
CA VAL A 408 -2.12 -20.59 5.52
C VAL A 408 -1.70 -19.20 5.07
N PHE A 409 -0.69 -18.61 5.70
CA PHE A 409 -0.07 -17.37 5.24
C PHE A 409 0.38 -17.48 3.77
N ASN A 410 1.12 -18.54 3.41
CA ASN A 410 1.57 -18.76 2.03
C ASN A 410 0.42 -19.02 1.03
N TRP A 411 -0.65 -19.71 1.45
CA TRP A 411 -1.86 -19.87 0.63
C TRP A 411 -2.50 -18.52 0.30
N LEU A 412 -2.61 -17.65 1.31
CA LEU A 412 -3.19 -16.32 1.15
C LEU A 412 -2.28 -15.40 0.34
N VAL A 413 -0.95 -15.48 0.51
CA VAL A 413 0.03 -14.80 -0.37
C VAL A 413 -0.18 -15.21 -1.83
N SER A 414 -0.32 -16.52 -2.09
CA SER A 414 -0.51 -17.04 -3.45
C SER A 414 -1.80 -16.48 -4.10
N LEU A 415 -2.90 -16.46 -3.35
CA LEU A 415 -4.17 -15.88 -3.81
C LEU A 415 -4.06 -14.38 -4.11
N LEU A 416 -3.42 -13.63 -3.20
CA LEU A 416 -3.16 -12.19 -3.35
C LEU A 416 -2.29 -11.90 -4.58
N ASN A 417 -1.21 -12.66 -4.78
CA ASN A 417 -0.33 -12.55 -5.93
C ASN A 417 -1.08 -12.77 -7.25
N THR A 418 -1.82 -13.87 -7.38
CA THR A 418 -2.54 -14.18 -8.62
C THR A 418 -3.53 -13.06 -8.98
N ALA A 419 -4.29 -12.56 -8.00
CA ALA A 419 -5.21 -11.45 -8.24
C ALA A 419 -4.50 -10.11 -8.54
N GLY A 420 -3.36 -9.83 -7.87
CA GLY A 420 -2.53 -8.66 -8.15
C GLY A 420 -1.95 -8.69 -9.56
N PHE A 421 -1.45 -9.84 -10.01
CA PHE A 421 -0.95 -10.02 -11.38
C PHE A 421 -2.05 -9.83 -12.42
N ILE A 422 -3.24 -10.40 -12.20
CA ILE A 422 -4.41 -10.17 -13.08
C ILE A 422 -4.76 -8.67 -13.11
N SER A 423 -4.75 -8.00 -11.95
CA SER A 423 -5.00 -6.54 -11.86
C SER A 423 -4.03 -5.76 -12.72
N TRP A 424 -2.72 -5.98 -12.56
CA TRP A 424 -1.70 -5.23 -13.29
C TRP A 424 -1.68 -5.53 -14.78
N VAL A 425 -1.99 -6.77 -15.19
CA VAL A 425 -2.24 -7.09 -16.61
C VAL A 425 -3.41 -6.27 -17.13
N CYS A 426 -4.53 -6.19 -16.40
CA CYS A 426 -5.66 -5.37 -16.78
C CYS A 426 -5.32 -3.88 -16.83
N CYS A 427 -4.55 -3.35 -15.86
CA CYS A 427 -4.07 -1.98 -15.85
C CYS A 427 -3.24 -1.65 -17.10
N CYS A 428 -2.31 -2.53 -17.50
CA CYS A 428 -1.55 -2.39 -18.74
C CYS A 428 -2.47 -2.37 -19.97
N VAL A 429 -3.45 -3.28 -20.04
CA VAL A 429 -4.42 -3.33 -21.14
C VAL A 429 -5.22 -2.03 -21.22
N ILE A 430 -5.73 -1.53 -20.09
CA ILE A 430 -6.47 -0.26 -20.03
C ILE A 430 -5.60 0.89 -20.53
N PHE A 431 -4.34 0.97 -20.10
CA PHE A 431 -3.41 2.00 -20.54
C PHE A 431 -3.12 1.96 -22.04
N LEU A 432 -2.83 0.77 -22.59
CA LEU A 432 -2.59 0.62 -24.02
C LEU A 432 -3.82 1.03 -24.84
N ARG A 433 -5.01 0.74 -24.32
CA ARG A 433 -6.29 1.16 -24.92
C ARG A 433 -6.52 2.66 -24.81
N PHE A 434 -6.15 3.28 -23.69
CA PHE A 434 -6.17 4.73 -23.53
C PHE A 434 -5.29 5.42 -24.58
N ARG A 435 -4.03 5.02 -24.72
CA ARG A 435 -3.14 5.60 -25.75
C ARG A 435 -3.61 5.36 -27.17
N ALA A 436 -4.20 4.19 -27.46
CA ALA A 436 -4.81 3.92 -28.76
C ALA A 436 -6.01 4.85 -29.04
N ALA A 437 -6.85 5.13 -28.04
CA ALA A 437 -7.97 6.06 -28.14
C ALA A 437 -7.51 7.50 -28.35
N CYS A 438 -6.49 7.97 -27.60
CA CYS A 438 -5.91 9.30 -27.81
C CYS A 438 -5.41 9.47 -29.25
N LYS A 439 -4.69 8.48 -29.77
CA LYS A 439 -4.20 8.49 -31.16
C LYS A 439 -5.34 8.51 -32.19
N ALA A 440 -6.40 7.73 -31.96
CA ALA A 440 -7.53 7.65 -32.88
C ALA A 440 -8.40 8.92 -32.88
N GLN A 441 -8.46 9.63 -31.75
CA GLN A 441 -9.27 10.83 -31.56
C GLN A 441 -8.49 12.14 -31.73
N GLY A 442 -7.19 12.07 -32.04
CA GLY A 442 -6.34 13.23 -32.28
C GLY A 442 -5.92 14.00 -31.03
N VAL A 443 -6.00 13.39 -29.84
CA VAL A 443 -5.55 13.99 -28.57
C VAL A 443 -4.03 14.00 -28.55
N ASP A 444 -3.42 15.18 -28.40
CA ASP A 444 -1.96 15.30 -28.33
C ASP A 444 -1.42 14.75 -26.99
N ILE A 445 -0.74 13.60 -27.07
CA ILE A 445 -0.18 12.90 -25.90
C ILE A 445 1.10 13.54 -25.33
N ARG A 446 1.53 14.68 -25.88
CA ARG A 446 2.62 15.46 -25.30
C ARG A 446 2.17 16.10 -23.99
N HIS A 447 3.15 16.42 -23.16
CA HIS A 447 2.89 17.12 -21.91
C HIS A 447 2.33 18.52 -22.19
N ARG A 448 1.41 19.01 -21.35
CA ARG A 448 0.83 20.36 -21.48
C ARG A 448 1.91 21.44 -21.60
N SER A 449 2.99 21.34 -20.83
CA SER A 449 4.12 22.29 -20.90
C SER A 449 4.90 22.27 -22.23
N GLU A 450 4.76 21.20 -23.04
CA GLU A 450 5.37 21.06 -24.37
C GLU A 450 4.36 21.37 -25.51
N GLY A 451 3.18 21.90 -25.16
CA GLY A 451 2.10 22.21 -26.09
C GLY A 451 1.17 21.04 -26.43
N GLY A 452 1.18 19.96 -25.63
CA GLY A 452 0.21 18.85 -25.75
C GLY A 452 -1.01 19.00 -24.82
N GLU A 453 -1.83 17.95 -24.74
CA GLU A 453 -3.09 17.96 -23.96
C GLU A 453 -3.00 17.20 -22.63
N LEU A 454 -1.96 16.38 -22.42
CA LEU A 454 -1.82 15.57 -21.20
C LEU A 454 -1.15 16.34 -20.05
N PRO A 455 -1.74 16.37 -18.82
CA PRO A 455 -1.11 16.96 -17.64
C PRO A 455 0.13 16.21 -17.15
N TYR A 456 0.23 14.92 -17.48
CA TYR A 456 1.38 14.09 -17.16
C TYR A 456 1.54 13.07 -18.28
N THR A 457 2.78 12.87 -18.72
CA THR A 457 3.12 11.81 -19.68
C THR A 457 4.51 11.32 -19.37
N SER A 458 4.70 10.00 -19.40
CA SER A 458 6.02 9.40 -19.20
C SER A 458 6.70 9.18 -20.54
N LYS A 459 7.36 10.24 -21.05
CA LYS A 459 7.92 10.33 -22.41
C LYS A 459 8.91 9.22 -22.76
N TRP A 460 9.74 8.80 -21.80
CA TRP A 460 10.84 7.87 -22.04
C TRP A 460 10.50 6.41 -21.79
N LEU A 461 9.47 6.15 -20.98
CA LEU A 461 9.15 4.80 -20.51
C LEU A 461 7.92 4.23 -21.20
N GLN A 462 6.90 5.06 -21.46
CA GLN A 462 5.65 4.59 -22.01
C GLN A 462 5.59 4.76 -23.54
N PRO A 463 5.10 3.77 -24.30
CA PRO A 463 4.34 2.60 -23.86
C PRO A 463 5.16 1.31 -23.63
N TRP A 464 6.48 1.33 -23.85
CA TRP A 464 7.32 0.14 -23.72
C TRP A 464 7.27 -0.49 -22.32
N GLY A 465 7.27 0.34 -21.27
CA GLY A 465 7.13 -0.10 -19.88
C GLY A 465 5.84 -0.87 -19.64
N ALA A 466 4.71 -0.42 -20.19
CA ALA A 466 3.44 -1.15 -20.09
C ALA A 466 3.48 -2.51 -20.77
N TRP A 467 4.14 -2.64 -21.94
CA TRP A 467 4.30 -3.93 -22.60
C TRP A 467 5.21 -4.89 -21.82
N VAL A 468 6.33 -4.39 -21.29
CA VAL A 468 7.24 -5.18 -20.44
C VAL A 468 6.49 -5.66 -19.20
N ALA A 469 5.82 -4.75 -18.48
CA ALA A 469 5.04 -5.09 -17.29
C ALA A 469 3.92 -6.10 -17.62
N LEU A 470 3.23 -5.95 -18.75
CA LEU A 470 2.20 -6.89 -19.20
C LEU A 470 2.75 -8.31 -19.37
N VAL A 471 3.90 -8.46 -20.05
CA VAL A 471 4.52 -9.78 -20.28
C VAL A 471 5.00 -10.40 -18.97
N PHE A 472 5.68 -9.63 -18.12
CA PHE A 472 6.20 -10.13 -16.85
C PHE A 472 5.08 -10.52 -15.88
N PHE A 473 4.07 -9.67 -15.67
CA PHE A 473 2.97 -10.00 -14.75
C PHE A 473 2.04 -11.08 -15.29
N ALA A 474 1.84 -11.17 -16.61
CA ALA A 474 1.14 -12.33 -17.20
C ALA A 474 1.94 -13.62 -16.96
N SER A 475 3.26 -13.58 -17.12
CA SER A 475 4.13 -14.73 -16.86
C SER A 475 4.13 -15.11 -15.37
N PHE A 476 4.20 -14.13 -14.46
CA PHE A 476 4.14 -14.38 -13.02
C PHE A 476 2.78 -14.97 -12.60
N GLY A 477 1.67 -14.53 -13.20
CA GLY A 477 0.36 -15.13 -12.98
C GLY A 477 0.30 -16.62 -13.33
N LEU A 478 0.94 -17.03 -14.42
CA LEU A 478 1.02 -18.43 -14.84
C LEU A 478 2.03 -19.24 -14.01
N LEU A 479 3.11 -18.59 -13.58
CA LEU A 479 4.20 -19.22 -12.84
C LEU A 479 4.00 -19.15 -11.32
N ASN A 480 2.95 -18.50 -10.79
CA ASN A 480 2.80 -18.28 -9.34
C ASN A 480 2.84 -19.57 -8.51
N GLY A 481 2.35 -20.69 -9.06
CA GLY A 481 2.38 -22.01 -8.41
C GLY A 481 3.34 -22.99 -9.07
N PHE A 482 4.42 -22.53 -9.71
CA PHE A 482 5.28 -23.41 -10.52
C PHE A 482 5.89 -24.58 -9.73
N GLU A 483 6.10 -24.40 -8.42
CA GLU A 483 6.61 -25.42 -7.49
C GLU A 483 5.81 -26.72 -7.55
N VAL A 484 4.48 -26.64 -7.66
CA VAL A 484 3.61 -27.83 -7.59
C VAL A 484 3.81 -28.79 -8.78
N PHE A 485 4.47 -28.34 -9.85
CA PHE A 485 4.78 -29.16 -11.02
C PHE A 485 6.12 -29.89 -10.91
N PHE A 486 6.91 -29.65 -9.85
CA PHE A 486 8.16 -30.38 -9.63
C PHE A 486 7.91 -31.76 -8.99
N PRO A 487 8.75 -32.77 -9.30
CA PRO A 487 8.60 -34.10 -8.73
C PRO A 487 8.69 -34.08 -7.19
N GLY A 488 7.65 -34.56 -6.52
CA GLY A 488 7.58 -34.63 -5.04
C GLY A 488 6.90 -33.44 -4.35
N GLU A 489 6.61 -32.36 -5.07
CA GLU A 489 6.06 -31.11 -4.51
C GLU A 489 4.56 -30.90 -4.81
N TRP A 490 3.88 -31.94 -5.32
CA TRP A 490 2.46 -31.84 -5.65
C TRP A 490 1.60 -31.62 -4.40
N SER A 491 0.89 -30.50 -4.37
CA SER A 491 -0.08 -30.19 -3.32
C SER A 491 -1.38 -29.69 -3.95
N VAL A 492 -2.49 -30.37 -3.65
CA VAL A 492 -3.83 -29.98 -4.13
C VAL A 492 -4.20 -28.59 -3.61
N SER A 493 -3.89 -28.31 -2.34
CA SER A 493 -4.13 -26.99 -1.76
C SER A 493 -3.26 -25.94 -2.42
N GLY A 494 -1.96 -26.21 -2.61
CA GLY A 494 -1.03 -25.31 -3.29
C GLY A 494 -1.45 -24.96 -4.72
N PHE A 495 -1.83 -25.97 -5.51
CA PHE A 495 -2.32 -25.77 -6.87
C PHE A 495 -3.60 -24.92 -6.89
N PHE A 496 -4.56 -25.24 -6.02
CA PHE A 496 -5.82 -24.50 -5.97
C PHE A 496 -5.60 -23.04 -5.53
N THR A 497 -4.79 -22.80 -4.50
CA THR A 497 -4.52 -21.44 -4.00
C THR A 497 -3.72 -20.59 -4.99
N ALA A 498 -2.84 -21.21 -5.78
CA ALA A 498 -2.08 -20.52 -6.81
C ALA A 498 -2.95 -20.17 -8.02
N TYR A 499 -3.87 -21.05 -8.44
CA TYR A 499 -4.53 -20.92 -9.75
C TYR A 499 -6.01 -20.56 -9.72
N ILE A 500 -6.75 -20.71 -8.61
CA ILE A 500 -8.21 -20.45 -8.56
C ILE A 500 -8.60 -19.02 -8.97
N GLY A 501 -7.73 -18.04 -8.76
CA GLY A 501 -8.00 -16.65 -9.13
C GLY A 501 -8.24 -16.44 -10.63
N ILE A 502 -7.55 -17.20 -11.49
CA ILE A 502 -7.65 -17.10 -12.95
C ILE A 502 -9.05 -17.54 -13.46
N PRO A 503 -9.53 -18.77 -13.20
CA PRO A 503 -10.86 -19.17 -13.62
C PRO A 503 -11.95 -18.35 -12.93
N MET A 504 -11.76 -17.90 -11.68
CA MET A 504 -12.73 -17.03 -11.01
C MET A 504 -12.89 -15.69 -11.76
N PHE A 505 -11.78 -15.05 -12.14
CA PHE A 505 -11.82 -13.84 -12.96
C PHE A 505 -12.48 -14.09 -14.32
N LEU A 506 -12.15 -15.20 -14.99
CA LEU A 506 -12.75 -15.59 -16.26
C LEU A 506 -14.26 -15.84 -16.13
N VAL A 507 -14.72 -16.45 -15.03
CA VAL A 507 -16.14 -16.65 -14.75
C VAL A 507 -16.85 -15.32 -14.59
N PHE A 508 -16.29 -14.34 -13.88
CA PHE A 508 -16.91 -13.01 -13.81
C PHE A 508 -16.90 -12.30 -15.16
N TYR A 509 -15.79 -12.35 -15.90
CA TYR A 509 -15.66 -11.71 -17.20
C TYR A 509 -16.60 -12.33 -18.25
N LEU A 510 -16.50 -13.64 -18.47
CA LEU A 510 -17.31 -14.38 -19.44
C LEU A 510 -18.76 -14.48 -18.99
N GLY A 511 -19.03 -14.67 -17.69
CA GLY A 511 -20.39 -14.70 -17.16
C GLY A 511 -21.13 -13.39 -17.40
N HIS A 512 -20.50 -12.25 -17.10
CA HIS A 512 -21.08 -10.94 -17.42
C HIS A 512 -21.26 -10.76 -18.94
N LYS A 513 -20.25 -11.14 -19.72
CA LYS A 513 -20.27 -11.02 -21.18
C LYS A 513 -21.37 -11.86 -21.82
N LEU A 514 -21.59 -13.07 -21.32
CA LEU A 514 -22.58 -14.02 -21.82
C LEU A 514 -23.99 -13.78 -21.28
N LEU A 515 -24.20 -12.98 -20.24
CA LEU A 515 -25.53 -12.72 -19.68
C LEU A 515 -26.04 -11.32 -20.01
N ARG A 516 -25.27 -10.28 -19.68
CA ARG A 516 -25.65 -8.88 -19.92
C ARG A 516 -24.95 -8.27 -21.13
N GLY A 517 -23.67 -8.57 -21.30
CA GLY A 517 -22.81 -7.93 -22.31
C GLY A 517 -22.84 -8.57 -23.70
N ARG A 518 -23.83 -9.41 -24.03
CA ARG A 518 -23.87 -10.19 -25.29
C ARG A 518 -23.88 -9.29 -26.52
N ALA A 519 -24.64 -8.19 -26.45
CA ALA A 519 -24.78 -7.22 -27.54
C ALA A 519 -23.65 -6.19 -27.57
N GLU A 520 -22.89 -6.05 -26.48
CA GLU A 520 -21.74 -5.15 -26.46
C GLU A 520 -20.56 -5.74 -27.25
N PRO A 521 -19.65 -4.94 -27.81
CA PRO A 521 -18.42 -5.47 -28.38
C PRO A 521 -17.50 -6.05 -27.28
N TRP A 522 -16.60 -6.96 -27.65
CA TRP A 522 -15.58 -7.50 -26.72
C TRP A 522 -14.57 -6.43 -26.31
N TRP A 523 -14.30 -5.52 -27.23
CA TRP A 523 -13.41 -4.38 -27.08
C TRP A 523 -14.10 -3.18 -27.73
N ARG A 524 -14.20 -2.06 -27.01
CA ARG A 524 -14.70 -0.82 -27.61
C ARG A 524 -13.77 -0.38 -28.74
N ASP A 525 -14.31 0.20 -29.80
CA ASP A 525 -13.46 0.79 -30.83
C ASP A 525 -12.71 2.01 -30.25
N PRO A 526 -11.40 2.21 -30.54
CA PRO A 526 -10.65 3.36 -30.04
C PRO A 526 -11.31 4.72 -30.33
N THR A 527 -12.04 4.85 -31.44
CA THR A 527 -12.78 6.09 -31.79
C THR A 527 -14.03 6.28 -30.94
N ALA A 528 -14.60 5.20 -30.40
CA ALA A 528 -15.80 5.19 -29.58
C ALA A 528 -15.51 5.20 -28.06
N VAL A 529 -14.23 5.14 -27.66
CA VAL A 529 -13.84 5.28 -26.26
C VAL A 529 -14.17 6.68 -25.77
N ASP A 530 -14.89 6.77 -24.66
CA ASP A 530 -15.24 8.07 -24.07
C ASP A 530 -14.05 8.69 -23.32
N LEU A 531 -13.38 9.65 -23.96
CA LEU A 531 -12.33 10.49 -23.38
C LEU A 531 -12.83 11.87 -22.92
N LYS A 532 -14.12 12.19 -23.08
CA LYS A 532 -14.64 13.56 -22.92
C LYS A 532 -15.55 13.75 -21.70
N THR A 533 -16.40 12.77 -21.37
CA THR A 533 -17.40 12.95 -20.29
C THR A 533 -16.72 13.19 -18.94
N GLY A 534 -17.06 14.29 -18.26
CA GLY A 534 -16.45 14.73 -17.00
C GLY A 534 -15.15 15.52 -17.15
N LEU A 535 -14.52 15.54 -18.34
CA LEU A 535 -13.26 16.28 -18.54
C LEU A 535 -13.46 17.79 -18.46
N ALA A 536 -14.56 18.32 -19.01
CA ALA A 536 -14.84 19.76 -18.98
C ALA A 536 -15.03 20.29 -17.57
N GLU A 537 -15.72 19.54 -16.70
CA GLU A 537 -15.90 19.87 -15.29
C GLU A 537 -14.56 19.86 -14.54
N ILE A 538 -13.72 18.85 -14.79
CA ILE A 538 -12.38 18.77 -14.19
C ILE A 538 -11.50 19.95 -14.65
N VAL A 539 -11.54 20.33 -15.93
CA VAL A 539 -10.76 21.46 -16.45
C VAL A 539 -11.27 22.79 -15.87
N ALA A 540 -12.59 22.95 -15.71
CA ALA A 540 -13.15 24.14 -15.09
C ALA A 540 -12.68 24.28 -13.63
N LEU A 541 -12.77 23.19 -12.85
CA LEU A 541 -12.28 23.17 -11.46
C LEU A 541 -10.77 23.45 -11.36
N GLU A 542 -9.98 22.91 -12.29
CA GLU A 542 -8.53 23.18 -12.36
C GLU A 542 -8.25 24.67 -12.60
N ASN A 543 -8.98 25.30 -13.55
CA ASN A 543 -8.80 26.72 -13.85
C ASN A 543 -9.25 27.61 -12.67
N GLU A 544 -10.38 27.30 -12.03
CA GLU A 544 -10.86 28.01 -10.85
C GLU A 544 -9.83 27.96 -9.70
N GLU A 545 -9.21 26.80 -9.48
CA GLU A 545 -8.13 26.64 -8.50
C GLU A 545 -6.87 27.44 -8.87
N GLU A 546 -6.45 27.42 -10.14
CA GLU A 546 -5.29 28.19 -10.63
C GLU A 546 -5.51 29.71 -10.49
N GLU A 547 -6.72 30.19 -10.78
CA GLU A 547 -7.10 31.61 -10.61
C GLU A 547 -7.09 32.01 -9.13
N ALA A 548 -7.68 31.21 -8.25
CA ALA A 548 -7.70 31.47 -6.81
C ALA A 548 -6.30 31.50 -6.19
N GLU A 549 -5.38 30.65 -6.67
CA GLU A 549 -3.99 30.66 -6.23
C GLU A 549 -3.21 31.88 -6.71
N ALA A 550 -3.40 32.28 -7.97
CA ALA A 550 -2.79 33.51 -8.51
C ALA A 550 -3.27 34.75 -7.75
N GLU A 551 -4.55 34.81 -7.39
CA GLU A 551 -5.10 35.87 -6.54
C GLU A 551 -4.47 35.86 -5.13
N ALA A 552 -4.38 34.68 -4.50
CA ALA A 552 -3.78 34.56 -3.17
C ALA A 552 -2.28 34.90 -3.15
N GLU A 553 -1.54 34.58 -4.21
CA GLU A 553 -0.13 34.94 -4.36
C GLU A 553 0.03 36.45 -4.57
N ALA A 554 -0.81 37.05 -5.44
CA ALA A 554 -0.84 38.50 -5.63
C ALA A 554 -1.20 39.25 -4.33
N ASP A 555 -2.11 38.73 -3.51
CA ASP A 555 -2.45 39.31 -2.22
C ASP A 555 -1.31 39.18 -1.20
N LYS A 556 -0.60 38.04 -1.17
CA LYS A 556 0.62 37.90 -0.35
C LYS A 556 1.71 38.89 -0.77
N GLU A 557 1.87 39.13 -2.08
CA GLU A 557 2.80 40.14 -2.58
C GLU A 557 2.37 41.56 -2.22
N ARG A 558 1.07 41.88 -2.32
CA ARG A 558 0.51 43.17 -1.86
C ARG A 558 0.73 43.38 -0.37
N GLN A 559 0.51 42.35 0.46
CA GLN A 559 0.73 42.41 1.90
C GLN A 559 2.21 42.57 2.26
N LYS A 560 3.11 41.89 1.56
CA LYS A 560 4.57 42.09 1.71
C LYS A 560 5.01 43.49 1.28
N ALA A 561 4.38 44.05 0.24
CA ALA A 561 4.65 45.40 -0.23
C ALA A 561 4.10 46.48 0.72
N SER A 562 2.96 46.23 1.39
CA SER A 562 2.38 47.15 2.38
C SER A 562 3.03 47.04 3.78
N GLY A 563 3.65 45.89 4.11
CA GLY A 563 4.32 45.65 5.40
C GLY A 563 5.66 46.36 5.60
N GLY A 564 6.06 47.25 4.67
CA GLY A 564 7.26 48.09 4.77
C GLY A 564 7.06 49.45 5.44
N SER A 565 5.85 49.79 5.92
CA SER A 565 5.59 51.07 6.58
C SER A 565 4.41 51.03 7.56
N GLY A 566 4.69 51.32 8.84
CA GLY A 566 3.69 51.57 9.90
C GLY A 566 3.50 50.36 10.82
N SER A 567 4.18 50.31 11.96
CA SER A 567 3.81 50.92 13.26
C SER A 567 2.81 50.06 14.03
N ASP A 568 3.29 49.57 15.18
CA ASP A 568 2.53 48.96 16.27
C ASP A 568 1.24 49.72 16.56
N ASP A 569 0.15 48.98 16.75
CA ASP A 569 -1.00 49.23 17.62
C ASP A 569 -2.23 48.51 17.04
N ASP A 570 -2.67 47.40 17.65
CA ASP A 570 -3.99 47.39 18.28
C ASP A 570 -4.22 46.14 19.15
N ASP A 571 -4.55 46.41 20.41
CA ASP A 571 -4.96 45.47 21.43
C ASP A 571 -6.50 45.29 21.39
N GLY A 572 -6.94 44.04 21.38
CA GLY A 572 -8.10 43.62 22.19
C GLY A 572 -9.50 43.66 21.56
N GLU A 573 -10.04 42.46 21.28
CA GLU A 573 -11.43 42.16 21.69
C GLU A 573 -11.64 40.63 21.88
N LYS A 574 -11.55 40.15 23.13
CA LYS A 574 -11.97 38.77 23.49
C LYS A 574 -13.40 38.82 24.04
N ARG A 575 -14.38 38.47 23.19
CA ARG A 575 -15.74 38.08 23.63
C ARG A 575 -15.80 36.57 23.82
N GLY A 576 -16.14 36.14 25.03
CA GLY A 576 -16.27 34.72 25.39
C GLY A 576 -17.59 34.10 24.94
N ASN A 577 -17.61 32.77 24.81
CA ASN A 577 -18.79 31.98 25.13
C ASN A 577 -18.48 30.50 25.43
N GLY A 578 -19.03 30.01 26.54
CA GLY A 578 -19.87 28.80 26.61
C GLY A 578 -19.30 27.40 26.29
N LYS A 579 -18.91 26.69 27.37
CA LYS A 579 -19.19 25.27 27.70
C LYS A 579 -19.39 24.23 26.57
N GLY A 580 -18.51 23.23 26.58
CA GLY A 580 -18.72 21.91 25.96
C GLY A 580 -17.84 20.82 26.60
N HIS A 581 -18.09 20.50 27.87
CA HIS A 581 -17.51 19.30 28.51
C HIS A 581 -18.28 18.07 28.05
N GLY A 582 -17.63 17.16 27.31
CA GLY A 582 -18.21 15.84 27.01
C GLY A 582 -17.74 15.20 25.71
N ARG A 583 -16.43 14.94 25.56
CA ARG A 583 -15.84 13.90 24.68
C ARG A 583 -14.31 13.93 24.78
N ARG A 584 -13.76 13.34 25.83
CA ARG A 584 -12.32 13.09 25.98
C ARG A 584 -12.13 11.87 26.86
N VAL A 585 -12.32 10.69 26.28
CA VAL A 585 -12.04 9.42 26.98
C VAL A 585 -11.32 8.41 26.07
N LEU A 586 -11.47 8.46 24.73
CA LEU A 586 -10.77 7.51 23.86
C LEU A 586 -9.35 7.94 23.42
N VAL A 587 -9.07 9.25 23.33
CA VAL A 587 -7.79 9.77 22.81
C VAL A 587 -6.63 9.61 23.80
N ASP A 588 -6.92 9.63 25.10
CA ASP A 588 -5.87 9.53 26.14
C ASP A 588 -5.39 8.09 26.38
N VAL A 589 -6.15 7.08 25.90
CA VAL A 589 -5.78 5.65 26.01
C VAL A 589 -4.59 5.31 25.11
N TRP A 590 -4.45 5.98 23.95
CA TRP A 590 -3.42 5.69 22.96
C TRP A 590 -2.19 6.61 23.06
N LYS A 591 -2.35 7.81 23.62
CA LYS A 591 -1.23 8.77 23.82
C LYS A 591 -0.13 8.23 24.74
N LYS A 592 -0.49 7.48 25.79
CA LYS A 592 0.46 6.93 26.75
C LYS A 592 1.35 5.83 26.17
N PRO A 593 0.82 4.78 25.52
CA PRO A 593 1.65 3.77 24.86
C PRO A 593 2.45 4.35 23.69
N PHE A 594 1.89 5.31 22.93
CA PHE A 594 2.63 5.99 21.85
C PHE A 594 3.85 6.77 22.35
N LYS A 595 3.70 7.56 23.43
CA LYS A 595 4.84 8.24 24.06
C LYS A 595 5.89 7.27 24.61
N ALA A 596 5.47 6.12 25.11
CA ALA A 596 6.38 5.08 25.59
C ALA A 596 7.18 4.45 24.43
N VAL A 597 6.53 4.11 23.32
CA VAL A 597 7.19 3.53 22.13
C VAL A 597 8.14 4.53 21.47
N VAL A 598 7.71 5.79 21.28
CA VAL A 598 8.57 6.84 20.70
C VAL A 598 9.73 7.20 21.63
N GLY A 599 9.50 7.25 22.95
CA GLY A 599 10.56 7.48 23.94
C GLY A 599 11.60 6.36 24.01
N LEU A 600 11.19 5.11 23.76
CA LEU A 600 12.07 3.93 23.70
C LEU A 600 12.78 3.76 22.35
N LEU A 601 12.25 4.32 21.26
CA LEU A 601 12.90 4.30 19.95
C LEU A 601 13.94 5.41 19.78
N LEU A 602 13.80 6.50 20.54
CA LEU A 602 14.70 7.66 20.51
C LEU A 602 15.76 7.66 21.63
N GLY A 603 15.63 6.79 22.64
CA GLY A 603 16.61 6.58 23.70
C GLY A 603 17.31 5.24 23.52
#